data_AF-X1V1R5-F1
#
_entry.id   AF-X1V1R5-F1
#
_cell.length_a   1.000
_cell.length_b   1.000
_cell.length_c   1.000
_cell.angle_alpha   90.00
_cell.angle_beta   90.00
_cell.angle_gamma   90.00
#
_symmetry.space_group_name_H-M   'P 1'
#
loop_
_entity.id
_entity.type
_entity.pdbx_description
1 polymer ?
#
loop_
_entity_poly.entity_id
_entity_poly.type
_entity_poly.pdbx_seq_one_letter_code
_entity_poly.pdbx_strand_id
1 'polypeptide(L)' 'MAQTFFPITSTEITAGAASEWTPMDASALIPEGATGVILHAVNRGSSAKHIGLRKNGSSDDRHVNLS' A
#
# COMPACT_ATOMS: atom_id res chain seq x y z
N MET A 1 7.63 24.78 3.59
CA MET A 1 8.31 23.57 4.12
C MET A 1 8.74 22.73 2.93
N ALA A 2 10.01 22.34 2.84
CA ALA A 2 10.48 21.47 1.76
C ALA A 2 10.16 20.01 2.12
N GLN A 3 9.54 19.27 1.19
CA GLN A 3 9.34 17.83 1.35
C GLN A 3 10.61 17.12 0.90
N THR A 4 11.19 16.29 1.76
CA THR A 4 12.35 15.46 1.42
C THR A 4 11.87 14.08 0.98
N PHE A 5 12.31 13.62 -0.18
CA PHE A 5 12.02 12.29 -0.70
C PHE A 5 13.18 11.34 -0.39
N PHE A 6 12.86 10.16 0.16
CA PHE A 6 13.83 9.12 0.48
C PHE A 6 13.62 7.94 -0.49
N PRO A 7 14.40 7.84 -1.58
CA PRO A 7 14.29 6.71 -2.49
C PRO A 7 14.79 5.43 -1.80
N ILE A 8 14.02 4.36 -1.91
CA ILE A 8 14.42 3.01 -1.48
C ILE A 8 14.52 2.09 -2.70
N THR A 9 15.28 1.00 -2.57
CA THR A 9 15.20 -0.11 -3.52
C THR A 9 13.79 -0.70 -3.46
N SER A 10 13.18 -0.96 -4.62
CA SER A 10 11.85 -1.56 -4.67
C SER A 10 11.88 -2.96 -4.05
N THR A 11 11.18 -3.12 -2.95
CA THR A 11 10.96 -4.41 -2.28
C THR A 11 9.52 -4.83 -2.51
N GLU A 12 9.33 -6.04 -3.05
CA GLU A 12 7.99 -6.60 -3.25
C GLU A 12 7.38 -6.99 -1.88
N ILE A 13 6.18 -6.48 -1.60
CA ILE A 13 5.36 -6.88 -0.46
C ILE A 13 4.07 -7.48 -1.04
N THR A 14 3.89 -8.78 -0.86
CA THR A 14 2.76 -9.53 -1.44
C THR A 14 1.66 -9.71 -0.42
N ALA A 15 0.42 -9.40 -0.80
CA ALA A 15 -0.74 -9.68 0.04
C ALA A 15 -1.06 -11.18 0.08
N GLY A 16 -1.35 -11.70 1.29
CA GLY A 16 -1.59 -13.13 1.50
C GLY A 16 -2.98 -13.61 1.08
N ALA A 17 -4.00 -12.74 1.11
CA ALA A 17 -5.37 -13.07 0.72
C ALA A 17 -6.00 -11.93 -0.08
N ALA A 18 -6.81 -12.28 -1.08
CA ALA A 18 -7.66 -11.32 -1.79
C ALA A 18 -8.99 -11.13 -1.05
N SER A 19 -9.64 -9.98 -1.27
CA SER A 19 -10.95 -9.63 -0.70
C SER A 19 -10.98 -9.43 0.83
N GLU A 20 -9.82 -9.31 1.46
CA GLU A 20 -9.70 -8.99 2.88
C GLU A 20 -8.69 -7.87 3.09
N TRP A 21 -8.93 -7.03 4.11
CA TRP A 21 -7.96 -6.03 4.54
C TRP A 21 -6.82 -6.70 5.32
N THR A 22 -5.77 -7.14 4.62
CA THR A 22 -4.61 -7.78 5.25
C THR A 22 -3.59 -6.74 5.75
N PRO A 23 -3.14 -6.80 7.01
CA PRO A 23 -2.06 -5.95 7.49
C PRO A 23 -0.75 -6.32 6.77
N MET A 24 -0.03 -5.30 6.28
CA MET A 24 1.30 -5.43 5.71
C MET A 24 2.30 -4.63 6.54
N ASP A 25 3.39 -5.26 6.94
CA ASP A 25 4.47 -4.57 7.64
C ASP A 25 5.52 -4.05 6.66
N ALA A 26 5.73 -2.75 6.66
CA ALA A 26 6.78 -2.07 5.89
C ALA A 26 7.76 -1.33 6.80
N SER A 27 7.70 -1.52 8.12
CA SER A 27 8.47 -0.74 9.10
C SER A 27 9.98 -0.83 8.88
N ALA A 28 10.47 -1.98 8.40
CA ALA A 28 11.88 -2.17 8.05
C ALA A 28 12.36 -1.32 6.87
N LEU A 29 11.45 -0.79 6.05
CA LEU A 29 11.75 0.02 4.85
C LEU A 29 11.55 1.52 5.10
N ILE A 30 10.96 1.89 6.22
CA ILE A 30 10.59 3.27 6.54
C ILE A 30 11.71 3.89 7.39
N PRO A 31 12.45 4.88 6.87
CA PRO A 31 13.46 5.56 7.66
C PRO A 31 12.84 6.36 8.82
N GLU A 32 13.61 6.52 9.89
CA GLU A 32 13.20 7.33 11.05
C GLU A 32 12.81 8.75 10.62
N GLY A 33 11.69 9.25 11.14
CA GLY A 33 11.19 10.59 10.81
C GLY A 33 10.36 10.68 9.53
N ALA A 34 10.18 9.59 8.78
CA ALA A 34 9.25 9.57 7.64
C ALA A 34 7.79 9.75 8.11
N THR A 35 7.04 10.61 7.42
CA THR A 35 5.63 10.90 7.74
C THR A 35 4.64 10.13 6.87
N GLY A 36 5.12 9.46 5.82
CA GLY A 36 4.29 8.75 4.86
C GLY A 36 5.12 7.87 3.93
N VAL A 37 4.41 7.03 3.17
CA VAL A 37 5.01 6.05 2.26
C VAL A 37 4.34 6.20 0.89
N ILE A 38 5.12 6.11 -0.18
CA ILE A 38 4.61 6.04 -1.55
C ILE A 38 4.73 4.59 -2.00
N LEU A 39 3.63 4.03 -2.52
CA LEU A 39 3.55 2.63 -2.92
C LEU A 39 3.42 2.52 -4.43
N HIS A 40 4.17 1.59 -5.02
CA HIS A 40 4.05 1.21 -6.42
C HIS A 40 3.29 -0.12 -6.52
N ALA A 41 2.03 -0.07 -6.97
CA ALA A 41 1.20 -1.25 -7.15
C ALA A 41 1.19 -1.68 -8.62
N VAL A 42 1.46 -2.97 -8.87
CA VAL A 42 1.53 -3.54 -10.21
C VAL A 42 0.55 -4.71 -10.33
N ASN A 43 -0.35 -4.65 -11.30
CA ASN A 43 -1.17 -5.79 -11.69
C ASN A 43 -0.42 -6.64 -12.74
N ARG A 44 0.05 -7.82 -12.34
CA ARG A 44 0.72 -8.79 -13.24
C ARG A 44 -0.25 -9.72 -14.00
N GLY A 45 -1.56 -9.62 -13.73
CA GLY A 45 -2.58 -10.45 -14.38
C GLY A 45 -3.09 -9.87 -15.70
N SER A 46 -3.85 -10.68 -16.45
CA SER A 46 -4.48 -10.27 -17.73
C SER A 46 -5.82 -9.56 -17.56
N SER A 47 -6.40 -9.57 -16.37
CA SER A 47 -7.68 -8.91 -16.06
C SER A 47 -7.50 -7.75 -15.10
N ALA A 48 -8.39 -6.76 -15.18
CA ALA A 48 -8.45 -5.66 -14.23
C ALA A 48 -8.69 -6.20 -12.81
N LYS A 49 -7.96 -5.64 -11.84
CA LYS A 49 -8.09 -5.96 -10.41
C LYS A 49 -8.39 -4.70 -9.63
N HIS A 50 -9.26 -4.81 -8.64
CA HIS A 50 -9.48 -3.77 -7.65
C HIS A 50 -8.40 -3.88 -6.57
N ILE A 51 -7.84 -2.74 -6.17
CA ILE A 51 -6.86 -2.65 -5.08
C ILE A 51 -7.30 -1.58 -4.09
N GLY A 52 -7.20 -1.91 -2.81
CA GLY A 52 -7.37 -0.99 -1.68
C GLY A 52 -6.10 -0.91 -0.87
N LEU A 53 -5.65 0.30 -0.55
CA LEU A 53 -4.52 0.56 0.33
C LEU A 53 -5.01 1.48 1.45
N ARG A 54 -4.65 1.16 2.70
CA ARG A 54 -4.98 1.99 3.87
C ARG A 54 -3.91 1.89 4.94
N LYS A 55 -3.77 2.95 5.74
CA LYS A 55 -2.93 2.95 6.94
C LYS A 55 -3.46 1.91 7.93
N ASN A 56 -2.57 1.19 8.61
CA ASN A 56 -2.97 0.29 9.69
C ASN A 56 -3.80 1.03 10.75
N GLY A 57 -4.91 0.43 11.19
CA GLY A 57 -5.87 1.04 12.11
C GLY A 57 -6.83 2.06 11.50
N SER A 58 -6.78 2.34 10.19
CA SER A 58 -7.81 3.16 9.52
C SER A 58 -9.14 2.40 9.44
N SER A 59 -10.25 3.11 9.71
CA SER A 59 -11.62 2.64 9.47
C SER A 59 -12.10 2.86 8.03
N ASP A 60 -11.24 3.39 7.15
CA ASP A 60 -11.55 3.53 5.73
C ASP A 60 -11.93 2.18 5.13
N ASP A 61 -13.17 2.07 4.67
CA ASP A 61 -13.65 0.92 3.92
C ASP A 61 -13.85 1.32 2.46
N ARG A 62 -12.76 1.34 1.70
CA ARG A 62 -12.77 1.69 0.28
C ARG A 62 -13.22 0.49 -0.55
N HIS A 63 -14.47 0.51 -0.96
CA HIS A 63 -15.09 -0.48 -1.83
C HIS A 63 -15.55 0.20 -3.14
N VAL A 64 -15.50 -0.54 -4.24
CA VAL A 64 -16.12 -0.11 -5.49
C VAL A 64 -17.63 -0.31 -5.36
N ASN A 65 -18.41 0.75 -5.49
CA ASN A 65 -19.87 0.61 -5.55
C ASN A 65 -20.23 0.16 -6.97
N LEU A 66 -20.42 -1.15 -7.15
CA LEU A 66 -20.94 -1.73 -8.39
C LEU A 66 -22.46 -1.82 -8.25
N SER A 67 -23.16 -0.76 -8.64
CA SER A 67 -24.62 -0.75 -8.79
C SER A 67 -25.06 -1.45 -10.07
#